data_AF-A0A960JPX7-F1
#
_entry.id   AF-A0A960JPX7-F1
#
_cell.length_a   1.000
_cell.length_b   1.000
_cell.length_c   1.000
_cell.angle_alpha   90.00
_cell.angle_beta   90.00
_cell.angle_gamma   90.00
#
_symmetry.space_group_name_H-M   'P 1'
#
loop_
_entity.id
_entity.type
_entity.pdbx_description
1 polymer ?
#
loop_
_entity_poly.entity_id
_entity_poly.type
_entity_poly.pdbx_seq_one_letter_code
_entity_poly.pdbx_strand_id
1 'polypeptide(L)'
;VGDSADGFPGLPGWGAKSAAAVLAHYKHLEHIPDAPGKWEVSVRSAAKLAATLVQQRDDAYLFRTIATLQTDAEVGTVDEWRWTGATPELERYAALLDAPDLVRTANSLAAAR
;
A
#
# COMPACT_ATOMS: atom_id res chain seq x y z
N VAL A 1 11.85 1.42 -2.36
CA VAL A 1 11.87 2.65 -1.53
C VAL A 1 10.75 2.56 -0.52
N GLY A 2 10.79 3.32 0.58
CA GLY A 2 9.68 3.39 1.54
C GLY A 2 8.66 4.47 1.18
N ASP A 3 7.55 4.46 1.89
CA ASP A 3 6.49 5.48 1.94
C ASP A 3 6.08 5.69 3.40
N SER A 4 6.46 6.82 3.98
CA SER A 4 6.16 7.09 5.39
C SER A 4 4.70 7.40 5.66
N ALA A 5 3.94 7.87 4.66
CA ALA A 5 2.52 8.18 4.84
C ALA A 5 1.69 6.91 5.05
N ASP A 6 2.08 5.84 4.34
CA ASP A 6 1.43 4.53 4.38
C ASP A 6 2.13 3.55 5.34
N GLY A 7 3.17 4.00 6.05
CA GLY A 7 3.89 3.17 7.03
C GLY A 7 4.86 2.15 6.42
N PHE A 8 5.27 2.32 5.15
CA PHE A 8 6.27 1.48 4.49
C PHE A 8 7.68 2.00 4.77
N PRO A 9 8.50 1.32 5.59
CA PRO A 9 9.86 1.79 5.87
C PRO A 9 10.79 1.68 4.64
N GLY A 10 10.48 0.77 3.72
CA GLY A 10 11.37 0.38 2.63
C GLY A 10 12.62 -0.36 3.13
N LEU A 11 13.51 -0.72 2.20
CA LEU A 11 14.74 -1.41 2.54
C LEU A 11 15.84 -0.42 2.98
N PRO A 12 16.58 -0.68 4.07
CA PRO A 12 17.67 0.17 4.52
C PRO A 12 18.71 0.44 3.43
N GLY A 13 19.08 1.71 3.24
CA GLY A 13 20.06 2.12 2.23
C GLY A 13 19.52 2.18 0.79
N TRP A 14 18.31 1.67 0.52
CA TRP A 14 17.67 1.80 -0.78
C TRP A 14 16.88 3.12 -0.90
N GLY A 15 17.47 4.09 -1.60
CA GLY A 15 16.80 5.33 -2.00
C GLY A 15 16.27 5.29 -3.43
N ALA A 16 15.55 6.34 -3.83
CA ALA A 16 14.94 6.43 -5.16
C ALA A 16 15.95 6.27 -6.31
N LYS A 17 17.15 6.86 -6.20
CA LYS A 17 18.18 6.79 -7.25
C LYS A 17 18.71 5.38 -7.48
N SER A 18 19.09 4.67 -6.41
CA SER A 18 19.60 3.30 -6.53
C SER A 18 18.51 2.31 -6.94
N ALA A 19 17.31 2.44 -6.37
CA ALA A 19 16.16 1.64 -6.75
C ALA A 19 15.82 1.82 -8.23
N ALA A 20 15.73 3.07 -8.72
CA ALA A 20 15.44 3.37 -10.11
C ALA A 20 16.52 2.81 -11.05
N ALA A 21 17.81 3.00 -10.74
CA ALA A 21 18.90 2.52 -11.59
C ALA A 21 18.87 0.98 -11.74
N VAL A 22 18.66 0.25 -10.64
CA VAL A 22 18.63 -1.22 -10.65
C VAL A 22 17.36 -1.73 -11.34
N LEU A 23 16.19 -1.20 -10.99
CA LEU A 23 14.92 -1.64 -11.60
C LEU A 23 14.81 -1.23 -13.08
N ALA A 24 15.41 -0.11 -13.51
CA ALA A 24 15.43 0.27 -14.92
C ALA A 24 16.14 -0.77 -15.79
N HIS A 25 17.14 -1.46 -15.25
CA HIS A 25 17.85 -2.53 -15.95
C HIS A 25 17.16 -3.89 -15.79
N TYR A 26 16.97 -4.38 -14.55
CA TYR A 26 16.45 -5.74 -14.30
C TYR A 26 14.92 -5.88 -14.42
N LYS A 27 14.20 -4.75 -14.42
CA LYS A 27 12.73 -4.64 -14.49
C LYS A 27 11.97 -5.20 -13.28
N HIS A 28 12.36 -6.37 -12.78
CA HIS A 28 11.70 -7.08 -11.69
C HIS A 28 12.68 -7.43 -10.57
N LEU A 29 12.19 -7.52 -9.34
CA LEU A 29 12.98 -7.82 -8.14
C LEU A 29 13.62 -9.22 -8.20
N GLU A 30 12.92 -10.17 -8.83
CA GLU A 30 13.33 -11.55 -9.07
C GLU A 30 14.53 -11.65 -10.01
N HIS A 31 14.70 -10.66 -10.90
CA HIS A 31 15.79 -10.66 -11.86
C HIS A 31 17.07 -10.02 -11.31
N ILE A 32 17.03 -9.38 -10.14
CA ILE A 32 18.21 -8.77 -9.53
C ILE A 32 19.07 -9.89 -8.91
N PRO A 33 20.31 -10.11 -9.39
CA PRO A 33 21.17 -11.16 -8.86
C PRO A 33 21.54 -10.90 -7.40
N ASP A 34 21.68 -11.96 -6.60
CA ASP A 34 22.08 -11.82 -5.18
C ASP A 34 23.52 -11.30 -5.03
N ALA A 35 24.42 -11.74 -5.90
CA ALA A 35 25.83 -11.37 -5.83
C ALA A 35 26.04 -9.99 -6.49
N PRO A 36 26.60 -9.00 -5.78
CA PRO A 36 26.81 -7.65 -6.32
C PRO A 36 27.79 -7.64 -7.51
N GLY A 37 28.73 -8.59 -7.59
CA GLY A 37 29.64 -8.73 -8.73
C GLY A 37 28.99 -9.22 -10.02
N LYS A 38 27.74 -9.69 -9.94
CA LYS A 38 26.91 -10.04 -11.11
C LYS A 38 26.04 -8.86 -11.56
N TRP A 39 26.12 -7.70 -10.90
CA TRP A 39 25.29 -6.57 -11.29
C TRP A 39 25.85 -5.88 -12.53
N GLU A 40 25.06 -5.82 -13.60
CA GLU A 40 25.38 -5.09 -14.83
C GLU A 40 25.13 -3.57 -14.72
N VAL A 41 24.76 -3.08 -13.53
CA VAL A 41 24.52 -1.66 -13.25
C VAL A 41 25.46 -1.16 -12.16
N SER A 42 26.02 0.04 -12.37
CA SER A 42 26.86 0.71 -11.38
C SER A 42 26.02 1.60 -10.48
N VAL A 43 25.98 1.27 -9.19
CA VAL A 43 25.35 2.09 -8.14
C VAL A 43 26.28 2.24 -6.95
N ARG A 44 26.18 3.38 -6.25
CA ARG A 44 26.96 3.63 -5.03
C ARG A 44 26.62 2.55 -4.00
N SER A 45 27.65 1.94 -3.41
CA SER A 45 27.51 0.92 -2.35
C SER A 45 26.76 -0.34 -2.80
N ALA A 46 26.91 -0.78 -4.06
CA ALA A 46 26.25 -1.97 -4.62
C ALA A 46 26.36 -3.21 -3.71
N ALA A 47 27.53 -3.46 -3.12
CA ALA A 47 27.72 -4.59 -2.20
C ALA A 47 26.81 -4.53 -0.96
N LYS A 48 26.62 -3.34 -0.38
CA LYS A 48 25.71 -3.15 0.77
C LYS A 48 24.25 -3.30 0.33
N LEU A 49 23.89 -2.73 -0.82
CA LEU A 49 22.52 -2.79 -1.34
C LEU A 49 22.10 -4.23 -1.68
N ALA A 50 22.99 -4.99 -2.31
CA ALA A 50 22.78 -6.41 -2.60
C ALA A 50 22.62 -7.22 -1.31
N ALA A 51 23.49 -7.01 -0.32
CA ALA A 51 23.38 -7.68 0.98
C ALA A 51 22.03 -7.37 1.66
N THR A 52 21.58 -6.12 1.66
CA THR A 52 20.25 -5.76 2.20
C THR A 52 19.12 -6.42 1.41
N LEU A 53 19.16 -6.39 0.08
CA LEU A 53 18.13 -7.00 -0.75
C LEU A 53 18.02 -8.52 -0.51
N VAL A 54 19.15 -9.20 -0.34
CA VAL A 54 19.17 -10.64 -0.01
C VAL A 54 18.59 -10.89 1.37
N GLN A 55 18.99 -10.09 2.38
CA GLN A 55 18.52 -10.26 3.76
C GLN A 55 17.05 -9.93 3.97
N GLN A 56 16.49 -9.01 3.19
CA GLN A 56 15.12 -8.51 3.33
C GLN A 56 14.31 -8.72 2.04
N ARG A 57 14.59 -9.83 1.33
CA ARG A 57 13.93 -10.15 0.06
C ARG A 57 12.43 -10.36 0.26
N ASP A 58 12.06 -11.02 1.34
CA ASP A 58 10.66 -11.27 1.70
C ASP A 58 9.90 -9.96 1.98
N ASP A 59 10.53 -9.03 2.72
CA ASP A 59 9.97 -7.70 2.95
C ASP A 59 9.81 -6.94 1.63
N ALA A 60 10.78 -7.02 0.72
CA ALA A 60 10.70 -6.39 -0.60
C ALA A 60 9.50 -6.92 -1.41
N TYR A 61 9.24 -8.23 -1.35
CA TYR A 61 8.08 -8.84 -1.99
C TYR A 61 6.78 -8.46 -1.29
N LEU A 62 6.75 -8.44 0.03
CA LEU A 62 5.59 -7.99 0.80
C LEU A 62 5.24 -6.55 0.45
N PHE A 63 6.23 -5.65 0.44
CA PHE A 63 6.05 -4.25 0.07
C PHE A 63 5.52 -4.10 -1.35
N ARG A 64 6.02 -4.89 -2.32
CA ARG A 64 5.43 -4.92 -3.66
C ARG A 64 3.95 -5.30 -3.59
N THR A 65 3.61 -6.38 -2.89
CA THR A 65 2.23 -6.88 -2.82
C THR A 65 1.29 -5.82 -2.25
N ILE A 66 1.62 -5.26 -1.09
CA ILE A 66 0.72 -4.32 -0.40
C ILE A 66 0.69 -2.92 -1.05
N ALA A 67 1.74 -2.55 -1.80
CA ALA A 67 1.77 -1.28 -2.55
C ALA A 67 1.27 -1.41 -4.00
N THR A 68 0.87 -2.61 -4.44
CA THR A 68 0.29 -2.80 -5.78
C THR A 68 -1.23 -2.69 -5.69
N LEU A 69 -1.81 -1.79 -6.50
CA LEU A 69 -3.26 -1.67 -6.60
C LEU A 69 -3.86 -2.96 -7.15
N GLN A 70 -4.81 -3.55 -6.41
CA GLN A 70 -5.59 -4.67 -6.87
C GLN A 70 -6.75 -4.18 -7.74
N THR A 71 -6.73 -4.52 -9.04
CA THR A 71 -7.72 -4.03 -10.03
C THR A 71 -8.83 -5.03 -10.35
N ASP A 72 -8.77 -6.22 -9.77
CA ASP A 72 -9.68 -7.35 -10.03
C ASP A 72 -10.46 -7.78 -8.77
N ALA A 73 -10.46 -6.95 -7.73
CA ALA A 73 -11.24 -7.19 -6.53
C ALA A 73 -12.74 -7.23 -6.86
N GLU A 74 -13.44 -8.25 -6.36
CA GLU A 74 -14.89 -8.35 -6.46
C GLU A 74 -15.54 -7.32 -5.52
N VAL A 75 -15.77 -6.12 -6.06
CA VAL A 75 -16.36 -4.99 -5.33
C VAL A 75 -17.87 -4.84 -5.59
N GLY A 76 -18.51 -5.75 -6.32
CA GLY A 76 -19.93 -5.62 -6.69
C GLY A 76 -20.18 -4.62 -7.82
N THR A 77 -21.43 -4.19 -7.97
CA THR A 77 -21.92 -3.27 -9.01
C THR A 77 -22.29 -1.91 -8.45
N VAL A 78 -22.22 -0.84 -9.25
CA VAL A 78 -22.51 0.53 -8.80
C VAL A 78 -23.86 0.66 -8.09
N ASP A 79 -24.88 -0.06 -8.55
CA ASP A 79 -26.21 -0.02 -7.94
C ASP A 79 -26.23 -0.61 -6.52
N GLU A 80 -25.39 -1.62 -6.23
CA GLU A 80 -25.25 -2.20 -4.89
C GLU A 80 -24.60 -1.22 -3.89
N TRP A 81 -23.81 -0.26 -4.37
CA TRP A 81 -23.22 0.80 -3.56
C TRP A 81 -24.18 1.95 -3.29
N ARG A 82 -25.39 1.95 -3.86
CA ARG A 82 -26.38 2.98 -3.58
C ARG A 82 -26.77 2.93 -2.11
N TRP A 83 -26.27 3.89 -1.33
CA TRP A 83 -26.63 4.02 0.07
C TRP A 83 -28.16 4.12 0.27
N THR A 84 -28.74 3.22 1.06
CA THR A 84 -30.19 3.14 1.33
C THR A 84 -30.58 3.64 2.71
N GLY A 85 -29.60 3.97 3.54
CA GLY A 85 -29.79 4.42 4.92
C GLY A 85 -28.66 3.95 5.81
N ALA A 86 -28.60 4.51 7.01
CA ALA A 86 -27.68 4.02 8.03
C ALA A 86 -28.17 2.67 8.57
N THR A 87 -27.24 1.81 8.96
CA THR A 87 -27.57 0.59 9.70
C THR A 87 -27.81 0.92 11.18
N PRO A 88 -28.50 0.06 11.94
CA PRO A 88 -28.75 0.28 13.37
C PRO A 88 -27.49 0.50 14.21
N GLU A 89 -26.34 -0.02 13.76
CA GLU A 89 -25.05 0.16 14.44
C GLU A 89 -24.59 1.62 14.51
N LEU A 90 -25.11 2.50 13.63
CA LEU A 90 -24.74 3.93 13.65
C LEU A 90 -25.01 4.57 15.01
N GLU A 91 -26.10 4.21 15.70
CA GLU A 91 -26.43 4.78 17.02
C GLU A 91 -25.32 4.50 18.03
N ARG A 92 -24.80 3.27 18.04
CA ARG A 92 -23.69 2.87 18.91
C ARG A 92 -22.43 3.69 18.63
N TYR A 93 -22.08 3.88 17.36
CA TYR A 93 -20.88 4.63 16.99
C TYR A 93 -21.05 6.14 17.23
N ALA A 94 -22.24 6.69 16.98
CA ALA A 94 -22.55 8.07 17.28
C ALA A 94 -22.42 8.36 18.78
N ALA A 95 -22.88 7.45 19.65
CA ALA A 95 -22.67 7.58 21.09
C ALA A 95 -21.19 7.48 21.49
N LEU A 96 -20.43 6.54 20.89
CA LEU A 96 -19.00 6.39 21.16
C LEU A 96 -18.19 7.63 20.79
N LEU A 97 -18.59 8.33 19.72
CA LEU A 97 -17.94 9.53 19.20
C LEU A 97 -18.50 10.83 19.80
N ASP A 98 -19.46 10.75 20.73
CA ASP A 98 -20.20 11.89 21.28
C ASP A 98 -20.82 12.79 20.19
N ALA A 99 -21.37 12.14 19.15
CA ALA A 99 -21.90 12.77 17.95
C ALA A 99 -23.35 12.31 17.65
N PRO A 100 -24.32 12.48 18.57
CA PRO A 100 -25.68 11.98 18.43
C PRO A 100 -26.44 12.56 17.22
N ASP A 101 -26.07 13.78 16.81
CA ASP A 101 -26.65 14.46 15.65
C ASP A 101 -26.39 13.72 14.31
N LEU A 102 -25.40 12.82 14.25
CA LEU A 102 -25.14 11.99 13.08
C LEU A 102 -26.33 11.07 12.77
N VAL A 103 -26.97 10.51 13.80
CA VAL A 103 -28.14 9.62 13.63
C VAL A 103 -29.30 10.40 13.02
N ARG A 104 -29.59 11.58 13.58
CA ARG A 104 -30.65 12.47 13.07
C ARG A 104 -30.38 12.84 11.62
N THR A 105 -29.14 13.23 11.30
CA THR A 105 -28.75 13.67 9.96
C THR A 105 -28.84 12.53 8.95
N ALA A 106 -28.33 11.34 9.29
CA ALA A 106 -28.40 10.16 8.43
C ALA A 106 -29.85 9.75 8.16
N ASN A 107 -30.71 9.72 9.18
CA ASN A 107 -32.12 9.36 9.00
C ASN A 107 -32.86 10.37 8.11
N SER A 108 -32.58 11.67 8.27
CA SER A 108 -33.13 12.72 7.41
C SER A 108 -32.71 12.55 5.94
N LEU A 109 -31.42 12.28 5.69
CA LEU A 109 -30.90 12.07 4.34
C LEU A 109 -31.46 10.80 3.69
N ALA A 110 -31.71 9.75 4.46
CA ALA A 110 -32.33 8.52 3.96
C ALA A 110 -33.80 8.73 3.58
N ALA A 111 -34.54 9.52 4.37
CA ALA A 111 -35.95 9.83 4.12
C ALA A 111 -36.17 10.80 2.94
N ALA A 112 -35.17 11.65 2.62
CA ALA A 112 -35.23 12.61 1.52
C ALA A 112 -34.84 12.02 0.14
N ARG A 113 -34.59 10.72 0.07
CA ARG A 113 -34.11 10.00 -1.13
C ARG A 113 -35.18 9.28 -1.91
#